data_AF-A0A662H9Y7-F1
#
_entry.id   AF-A0A662H9Y7-F1
#
_cell.length_a   1.000
_cell.length_b   1.000
_cell.length_c   1.000
_cell.angle_alpha   90.00
_cell.angle_beta   90.00
_cell.angle_gamma   90.00
#
_symmetry.space_group_name_H-M   'P 1'
#
loop_
_entity.id
_entity.type
_entity.pdbx_description
1 polymer ?
#
loop_
_entity_poly.entity_id
_entity_poly.type
_entity_poly.pdbx_seq_one_letter_code
_entity_poly.pdbx_strand_id
1 'polypeptide(L)'
;VLGRVKRILDSLRVPVTISYHVSISSALMRIALLDVAVISKLDGFVVYAGGDDLLAFMPVDRALEAVYVTRRSFAGSNIDEGHVKFIDGFIKLRSALLPMLPGLGRSYCVYIAHYHYPLSTALSRSQELVEEAKDRLLTKYYRVRINGSYSLEVSGKDFLVIAYNPRGGERWTALPLTWIRLDHMNIMKDIYVSTVGELAASADEILKGMRPHRALNEPALTRSLLYDVEECKDLLVNCFKVLKDRSEKTPIIAELVCNTFKRLFERNYSKKSYDEHLKNIYMRSVGSLIVDSKLAHKVEPCEGLPGVLRKDLIGLGLIGEDKERETTPILISLLRAVRLVYGGMR
;
A
#
# COMPACT_ATOMS: atom_id res chain seq x y z
N VAL A 1 21.28 -2.09 -38.28
CA VAL A 1 21.15 -1.89 -36.81
C VAL A 1 20.40 -0.60 -36.48
N LEU A 2 20.84 0.56 -37.01
CA LEU A 2 20.20 1.88 -36.80
C LEU A 2 18.68 1.93 -37.06
N GLY A 3 18.19 1.32 -38.15
CA GLY A 3 16.75 1.29 -38.46
C GLY A 3 15.88 0.40 -37.53
N ARG A 4 16.49 -0.50 -36.74
CA ARG A 4 15.76 -1.25 -35.69
C ARG A 4 15.73 -0.47 -34.39
N VAL A 5 16.85 0.17 -34.01
CA VAL A 5 16.92 1.06 -32.85
C VAL A 5 15.96 2.24 -33.02
N LYS A 6 15.90 2.84 -34.22
CA LYS A 6 14.96 3.92 -34.53
C LYS A 6 13.50 3.49 -34.30
N ARG A 7 13.10 2.31 -34.78
CA ARG A 7 11.75 1.76 -34.53
C ARG A 7 11.44 1.52 -33.04
N ILE A 8 12.44 1.14 -32.24
CA ILE A 8 12.26 0.98 -30.78
C ILE A 8 12.02 2.34 -30.13
N LEU A 9 12.83 3.34 -30.49
CA LEU A 9 12.69 4.71 -29.99
C LEU A 9 11.37 5.34 -30.45
N ASP A 10 10.96 5.09 -31.70
CA ASP A 10 9.71 5.62 -32.27
C ASP A 10 8.47 4.98 -31.60
N SER A 11 8.53 3.68 -31.29
CA SER A 11 7.40 2.97 -30.65
C SER A 11 7.38 3.08 -29.13
N LEU A 12 8.49 3.49 -28.51
CA LEU A 12 8.70 3.52 -27.06
C LEU A 12 8.33 2.19 -26.37
N ARG A 13 8.51 1.06 -27.08
CA ARG A 13 8.21 -0.29 -26.60
C ARG A 13 9.43 -1.19 -26.70
N VAL A 14 9.62 -2.03 -25.70
CA VAL A 14 10.65 -3.08 -25.73
C VAL A 14 10.22 -4.16 -26.73
N PRO A 15 11.05 -4.51 -27.73
CA PRO A 15 10.76 -5.64 -28.60
C PRO A 15 10.64 -6.93 -27.81
N VAL A 16 9.52 -7.61 -28.00
CA VAL A 16 9.23 -8.85 -27.29
C VAL A 16 9.98 -10.00 -27.98
N THR A 17 10.95 -10.57 -27.28
CA THR A 17 11.75 -11.73 -27.74
C THR A 17 11.38 -12.98 -26.95
N ILE A 18 11.75 -14.16 -27.44
CA ILE A 18 11.53 -15.43 -26.70
C ILE A 18 12.22 -15.35 -25.32
N SER A 19 13.45 -14.85 -25.25
CA SER A 19 14.17 -14.70 -23.98
C SER A 19 13.47 -13.74 -23.01
N TYR A 20 12.86 -12.66 -23.53
CA TYR A 20 12.07 -11.73 -22.73
C TYR A 20 10.78 -12.38 -22.20
N HIS A 21 10.08 -13.15 -23.04
CA HIS A 21 8.92 -13.92 -22.58
C HIS A 21 9.29 -14.94 -21.51
N VAL A 22 10.33 -15.74 -21.74
CA VAL A 22 10.78 -16.77 -20.80
C VAL A 22 11.22 -16.14 -19.47
N SER A 23 11.89 -14.98 -19.48
CA SER A 23 12.30 -14.32 -18.25
C SER A 23 11.11 -13.88 -17.41
N ILE A 24 10.09 -13.24 -18.01
CA ILE A 24 8.86 -12.84 -17.32
C ILE A 24 8.08 -14.05 -16.82
N SER A 25 7.83 -15.05 -17.68
CA SER A 25 7.10 -16.26 -17.31
C SER A 25 7.79 -17.00 -16.16
N SER A 26 9.12 -17.06 -16.15
CA SER A 26 9.87 -17.67 -15.05
C SER A 26 9.71 -16.89 -13.73
N ALA A 27 9.61 -15.55 -13.79
CA ALA A 27 9.39 -14.72 -12.61
C ALA A 27 7.96 -14.92 -12.06
N LEU A 28 6.96 -14.97 -12.93
CA LEU A 28 5.57 -15.26 -12.55
C LEU A 28 5.43 -16.65 -11.91
N MET A 29 6.12 -17.67 -12.42
CA MET A 29 6.14 -19.00 -11.80
C MET A 29 6.72 -18.96 -10.37
N ARG A 30 7.81 -18.21 -10.16
CA ARG A 30 8.38 -18.01 -8.82
C ARG A 30 7.39 -17.31 -7.88
N ILE A 31 6.70 -16.29 -8.39
CA ILE A 31 5.66 -15.56 -7.63
C ILE A 31 4.52 -16.50 -7.24
N ALA A 32 4.02 -17.33 -8.16
CA ALA A 32 2.95 -18.29 -7.85
C ALA A 32 3.33 -19.22 -6.69
N LEU A 33 4.57 -19.74 -6.69
CA LEU A 33 5.08 -20.59 -5.61
C LEU A 33 5.24 -19.83 -4.28
N LEU A 34 5.71 -18.59 -4.33
CA LEU A 34 5.84 -17.74 -3.15
C LEU A 34 4.48 -17.37 -2.58
N ASP A 35 3.51 -17.01 -3.41
CA ASP A 35 2.15 -16.71 -2.99
C ASP A 35 1.55 -17.92 -2.25
N VAL A 36 1.72 -19.13 -2.78
CA VAL A 36 1.27 -20.36 -2.11
C VAL A 36 1.92 -20.54 -0.74
N ALA A 37 3.23 -20.32 -0.65
CA ALA A 37 3.96 -20.44 0.61
C ALA A 37 3.50 -19.40 1.65
N VAL A 38 3.35 -18.15 1.23
CA VAL A 38 2.91 -17.03 2.09
C VAL A 38 1.50 -17.26 2.60
N ILE A 39 0.57 -17.58 1.70
CA ILE A 39 -0.83 -17.82 2.06
C ILE A 39 -0.95 -18.98 3.05
N SER A 40 -0.25 -20.09 2.79
CA SER A 40 -0.27 -21.26 3.67
C SER A 40 0.32 -20.95 5.05
N LYS A 41 1.38 -20.15 5.12
CA LYS A 41 2.03 -19.72 6.37
C LYS A 41 1.14 -18.80 7.22
N LEU A 42 0.20 -18.10 6.57
CA LEU A 42 -0.76 -17.19 7.19
C LEU A 42 -2.13 -17.85 7.43
N ASP A 43 -2.15 -19.19 7.56
CA ASP A 43 -3.33 -20.01 7.82
C ASP A 43 -4.44 -19.86 6.76
N GLY A 44 -4.06 -19.47 5.54
CA GLY A 44 -4.94 -19.35 4.39
C GLY A 44 -5.02 -20.61 3.53
N PHE A 45 -5.97 -20.59 2.60
CA PHE A 45 -6.19 -21.64 1.62
C PHE A 45 -6.13 -21.07 0.20
N VAL A 46 -5.20 -21.55 -0.62
CA VAL A 46 -5.10 -21.15 -2.03
C VAL A 46 -6.07 -21.96 -2.88
N VAL A 47 -6.92 -21.25 -3.64
CA VAL A 47 -7.79 -21.85 -4.67
C VAL A 47 -7.07 -21.89 -6.01
N TYR A 48 -6.37 -20.79 -6.36
CA TYR A 48 -5.66 -20.63 -7.62
C TYR A 48 -4.46 -19.70 -7.48
N ALA A 49 -3.34 -20.04 -8.11
CA ALA A 49 -2.14 -19.20 -8.21
C ALA A 49 -1.53 -19.31 -9.61
N GLY A 50 -1.74 -18.30 -10.45
CA GLY A 50 -1.23 -18.22 -11.82
C GLY A 50 0.08 -17.44 -11.97
N GLY A 51 0.51 -16.76 -10.91
CA GLY A 51 1.69 -15.90 -10.87
C GLY A 51 1.33 -14.43 -10.91
N ASP A 52 0.55 -13.99 -11.89
CA ASP A 52 -0.06 -12.66 -11.90
C ASP A 52 -1.36 -12.65 -11.07
N ASP A 53 -2.19 -13.66 -11.27
CA ASP A 53 -3.46 -13.84 -10.56
C ASP A 53 -3.33 -14.77 -9.35
N LEU A 54 -4.05 -14.44 -8.27
CA LEU A 54 -4.14 -15.20 -7.03
C LEU A 54 -5.57 -15.16 -6.51
N LEU A 55 -6.13 -16.33 -6.20
CA LEU A 55 -7.37 -16.47 -5.46
C LEU A 55 -7.11 -17.34 -4.23
N ALA A 56 -7.36 -16.78 -3.06
CA ALA A 56 -7.17 -17.46 -1.78
C ALA A 56 -8.25 -17.03 -0.77
N PHE A 57 -8.60 -17.95 0.12
CA PHE A 57 -9.35 -17.65 1.33
C PHE A 57 -8.38 -17.41 2.47
N MET A 58 -8.59 -16.32 3.21
CA MET A 58 -7.72 -15.91 4.31
C MET A 58 -8.56 -15.65 5.56
N PRO A 59 -8.03 -15.96 6.75
CA PRO A 59 -8.52 -15.34 7.97
C PRO A 59 -8.52 -13.82 7.83
N VAL A 60 -9.63 -13.17 8.18
CA VAL A 60 -9.81 -11.71 8.05
C VAL A 60 -8.66 -10.96 8.73
N ASP A 61 -8.18 -11.52 9.82
CA ASP A 61 -7.21 -10.95 10.71
C ASP A 61 -5.76 -11.05 10.17
N ARG A 62 -5.53 -11.81 9.09
CA ARG A 62 -4.26 -11.98 8.35
C ARG A 62 -4.29 -11.43 6.92
N ALA A 63 -5.44 -10.98 6.43
CA ALA A 63 -5.60 -10.57 5.03
C ALA A 63 -4.70 -9.38 4.64
N LEU A 64 -4.51 -8.40 5.52
CA LEU A 64 -3.64 -7.24 5.26
C LEU A 64 -2.15 -7.63 5.24
N GLU A 65 -1.72 -8.48 6.17
CA GLU A 65 -0.39 -9.07 6.19
C GLU A 65 -0.12 -9.85 4.89
N ALA A 66 -1.08 -10.66 4.43
CA ALA A 66 -0.93 -11.40 3.17
C ALA A 66 -0.75 -10.47 1.97
N VAL A 67 -1.54 -9.40 1.85
CA VAL A 67 -1.38 -8.41 0.77
C VAL A 67 -0.02 -7.72 0.84
N TYR A 68 0.40 -7.32 2.05
CA TYR A 68 1.71 -6.70 2.25
C TYR A 68 2.85 -7.61 1.78
N VAL A 69 2.85 -8.87 2.24
CA VAL A 69 3.92 -9.82 1.95
C VAL A 69 3.92 -10.19 0.47
N THR A 70 2.79 -10.59 -0.09
CA THR A 70 2.68 -10.97 -1.52
C THR A 70 3.04 -9.81 -2.45
N ARG A 71 2.62 -8.57 -2.16
CA ARG A 71 2.98 -7.39 -2.98
C ARG A 71 4.47 -7.11 -2.98
N ARG A 72 5.15 -7.28 -1.84
CA ARG A 72 6.61 -7.10 -1.74
C ARG A 72 7.37 -8.24 -2.38
N SER A 73 6.91 -9.48 -2.20
CA SER A 73 7.46 -10.67 -2.87
C SER A 73 7.40 -10.51 -4.39
N PHE A 74 6.28 -10.00 -4.92
CA PHE A 74 6.11 -9.67 -6.34
C PHE A 74 7.17 -8.69 -6.86
N ALA A 75 7.44 -7.62 -6.09
CA ALA A 75 8.47 -6.63 -6.41
C ALA A 75 9.91 -7.13 -6.16
N GLY A 76 10.10 -8.30 -5.55
CA GLY A 76 11.41 -8.75 -5.07
C GLY A 76 11.99 -7.86 -3.97
N SER A 77 11.13 -7.23 -3.17
CA SER A 77 11.52 -6.36 -2.05
C SER A 77 11.88 -7.17 -0.80
N ASN A 78 12.73 -6.61 0.05
CA ASN A 78 13.22 -7.28 1.26
C ASN A 78 12.06 -7.70 2.17
N ILE A 79 11.89 -9.02 2.28
CA ILE A 79 11.10 -9.73 3.28
C ILE A 79 11.96 -10.94 3.68
N ASP A 80 12.29 -11.09 4.95
CA ASP A 80 13.02 -12.28 5.40
C ASP A 80 12.02 -13.44 5.56
N GLU A 81 11.95 -14.32 4.56
CA GLU A 81 11.13 -15.53 4.57
C GLU A 81 12.00 -16.80 4.52
N GLY A 82 12.52 -17.22 5.69
CA GLY A 82 13.19 -18.51 5.85
C GLY A 82 14.42 -18.69 4.95
N HIS A 83 14.37 -19.64 4.00
CA HIS A 83 15.47 -19.96 3.08
C HIS A 83 15.54 -19.05 1.85
N VAL A 84 14.55 -18.19 1.65
CA VAL A 84 14.47 -17.27 0.53
C VAL A 84 14.93 -15.90 1.00
N LYS A 85 15.92 -15.34 0.30
CA LYS A 85 16.37 -13.97 0.53
C LYS A 85 16.03 -13.11 -0.68
N PHE A 86 15.44 -11.95 -0.43
CA PHE A 86 15.23 -10.96 -1.46
C PHE A 86 16.39 -9.96 -1.46
N ILE A 87 16.76 -9.51 -2.66
CA ILE A 87 17.80 -8.51 -2.88
C ILE A 87 17.30 -7.60 -3.99
N ASP A 88 16.64 -6.49 -3.62
CA ASP A 88 16.34 -5.34 -4.50
C ASP A 88 15.83 -5.71 -5.91
N GLY A 89 14.71 -6.44 -5.99
CA GLY A 89 14.14 -6.88 -7.27
C GLY A 89 14.61 -8.26 -7.73
N PHE A 90 15.39 -8.95 -6.90
CA PHE A 90 15.83 -10.32 -7.13
C PHE A 90 15.48 -11.23 -5.96
N ILE A 91 15.33 -12.51 -6.28
CA ILE A 91 15.29 -13.59 -5.30
C ILE A 91 16.62 -14.35 -5.35
N LYS A 92 17.23 -14.54 -4.18
CA LYS A 92 18.44 -15.32 -4.00
C LYS A 92 18.09 -16.70 -3.46
N LEU A 93 18.32 -17.71 -4.28
CA LEU A 93 18.19 -19.12 -3.93
C LEU A 93 19.58 -19.75 -3.89
N ARG A 94 20.11 -19.98 -2.68
CA ARG A 94 21.50 -20.40 -2.45
C ARG A 94 22.50 -19.43 -3.13
N SER A 95 23.17 -19.87 -4.19
CA SER A 95 24.11 -19.07 -4.99
C SER A 95 23.49 -18.46 -6.25
N ALA A 96 22.23 -18.77 -6.58
CA ALA A 96 21.56 -18.24 -7.77
C ALA A 96 20.79 -16.96 -7.44
N LEU A 97 20.96 -15.94 -8.29
CA LEU A 97 20.18 -14.70 -8.25
C LEU A 97 19.22 -14.69 -9.44
N LEU A 98 17.92 -14.67 -9.15
CA LEU A 98 16.88 -14.74 -10.18
C LEU A 98 16.07 -13.43 -10.18
N PRO A 99 15.74 -12.87 -11.36
CA PRO A 99 14.99 -11.63 -11.43
C PRO A 99 13.54 -11.83 -10.99
N MET A 100 13.01 -10.83 -10.29
CA MET A 100 11.59 -10.68 -9.97
C MET A 100 10.98 -9.58 -10.86
N LEU A 101 9.84 -9.02 -10.46
CA LEU A 101 9.12 -8.00 -11.24
C LEU A 101 9.05 -6.64 -10.50
N PRO A 102 10.20 -6.03 -10.14
CA PRO A 102 10.21 -4.69 -9.56
C PRO A 102 9.61 -3.68 -10.54
N GLY A 103 8.90 -2.68 -10.01
CA GLY A 103 8.26 -1.63 -10.83
C GLY A 103 6.94 -2.04 -11.49
N LEU A 104 6.61 -3.32 -11.55
CA LEU A 104 5.26 -3.77 -11.91
C LEU A 104 4.33 -3.68 -10.70
N GLY A 105 3.11 -3.21 -10.97
CA GLY A 105 2.03 -3.11 -9.98
C GLY A 105 1.18 -4.38 -9.95
N ARG A 106 0.65 -4.71 -8.77
CA ARG A 106 -0.32 -5.80 -8.59
C ARG A 106 -1.44 -5.28 -7.72
N SER A 107 -2.66 -5.25 -8.28
CA SER A 107 -3.84 -4.82 -7.53
C SER A 107 -4.47 -6.01 -6.81
N TYR A 108 -5.11 -5.75 -5.67
CA TYR A 108 -5.70 -6.76 -4.80
C TYR A 108 -7.14 -6.39 -4.46
N CYS A 109 -7.97 -7.39 -4.19
CA CYS A 109 -9.24 -7.24 -3.50
C CYS A 109 -9.30 -8.16 -2.29
N VAL A 110 -9.60 -7.60 -1.13
CA VAL A 110 -9.96 -8.33 0.08
C VAL A 110 -11.47 -8.17 0.27
N TYR A 111 -12.21 -9.22 -0.09
CA TYR A 111 -13.67 -9.26 0.07
C TYR A 111 -14.04 -10.01 1.35
N ILE A 112 -14.57 -9.29 2.33
CA ILE A 112 -14.95 -9.84 3.63
C ILE A 112 -16.45 -10.13 3.62
N ALA A 113 -16.78 -11.42 3.68
CA ALA A 113 -18.15 -11.92 3.70
C ALA A 113 -18.37 -12.88 4.87
N HIS A 114 -19.63 -12.98 5.32
CA HIS A 114 -20.03 -13.99 6.28
C HIS A 114 -20.03 -15.38 5.62
N TYR A 115 -19.74 -16.45 6.38
CA TYR A 115 -19.62 -17.81 5.82
C TYR A 115 -20.93 -18.37 5.23
N HIS A 116 -22.09 -17.82 5.61
CA HIS A 116 -23.39 -18.14 4.97
C HIS A 116 -23.67 -17.32 3.70
N TYR A 117 -22.82 -16.35 3.36
CA TYR A 117 -23.01 -15.54 2.18
C TYR A 117 -22.72 -16.39 0.93
N PRO A 118 -23.55 -16.33 -0.13
CA PRO A 118 -23.35 -17.14 -1.31
C PRO A 118 -21.96 -16.92 -1.91
N LEU A 119 -21.17 -18.01 -2.01
CA LEU A 119 -19.79 -17.93 -2.46
C LEU A 119 -19.67 -17.39 -3.89
N SER A 120 -20.58 -17.80 -4.79
CA SER A 120 -20.63 -17.29 -6.17
C SER A 120 -20.75 -15.76 -6.20
N THR A 121 -21.63 -15.20 -5.36
CA THR A 121 -21.81 -13.75 -5.24
C THR A 121 -20.57 -13.07 -4.69
N ALA A 122 -19.93 -13.62 -3.65
CA ALA A 122 -18.69 -13.07 -3.11
C ALA A 122 -17.57 -13.03 -4.15
N LEU A 123 -17.40 -14.12 -4.92
CA LEU A 123 -16.38 -14.22 -5.96
C LEU A 123 -16.63 -13.23 -7.10
N SER A 124 -17.83 -13.24 -7.69
CA SER A 124 -18.19 -12.29 -8.75
C SER A 124 -18.02 -10.85 -8.30
N ARG A 125 -18.51 -10.51 -7.10
CA ARG A 125 -18.41 -9.16 -6.57
C ARG A 125 -16.98 -8.73 -6.29
N SER A 126 -16.12 -9.63 -5.79
CA SER A 126 -14.71 -9.33 -5.57
C SER A 126 -13.98 -8.97 -6.87
N GLN A 127 -14.31 -9.64 -7.97
CA GLN A 127 -13.75 -9.36 -9.30
C GLN A 127 -14.27 -8.03 -9.85
N GLU A 128 -15.59 -7.82 -9.81
CA GLU A 128 -16.24 -6.57 -10.24
C GLU A 128 -15.65 -5.35 -9.53
N LEU A 129 -15.45 -5.44 -8.20
CA LEU A 129 -14.88 -4.34 -7.42
C LEU A 129 -13.48 -3.93 -7.86
N VAL A 130 -12.66 -4.87 -8.33
CA VAL A 130 -11.32 -4.54 -8.87
C VAL A 130 -11.45 -3.79 -10.18
N GLU A 131 -12.33 -4.22 -11.08
CA GLU A 131 -12.55 -3.55 -12.36
C GLU A 131 -13.19 -2.17 -12.17
N GLU A 132 -14.23 -2.08 -11.34
CA GLU A 132 -14.84 -0.79 -10.95
C GLU A 132 -13.78 0.15 -10.35
N ALA A 133 -12.90 -0.34 -9.48
CA ALA A 133 -11.85 0.48 -8.90
C ALA A 133 -10.81 0.95 -9.95
N LYS A 134 -10.48 0.14 -10.96
CA LYS A 134 -9.56 0.55 -12.05
C LYS A 134 -10.14 1.70 -12.86
N ASP A 135 -11.45 1.66 -13.10
CA ASP A 135 -12.14 2.66 -13.91
C ASP A 135 -12.43 3.95 -13.12
N ARG A 136 -12.75 3.80 -11.83
CA ARG A 136 -13.22 4.91 -10.98
C ARG A 136 -12.14 5.59 -10.17
N LEU A 137 -11.04 4.91 -9.87
CA LEU A 137 -10.03 5.40 -8.94
C LEU A 137 -8.71 5.66 -9.63
N LEU A 138 -8.22 6.88 -9.49
CA LEU A 138 -6.84 7.23 -9.82
C LEU A 138 -6.05 7.45 -8.54
N THR A 139 -4.96 6.71 -8.41
CA THR A 139 -3.94 6.92 -7.39
C THR A 139 -2.84 7.81 -7.94
N LYS A 140 -2.49 8.86 -7.21
CA LYS A 140 -1.31 9.67 -7.56
C LYS A 140 -0.04 8.97 -7.06
N TYR A 141 1.02 9.03 -7.85
CA TYR A 141 2.35 8.54 -7.47
C TYR A 141 3.44 9.43 -8.06
N TYR A 142 4.61 9.41 -7.44
CA TYR A 142 5.80 10.07 -7.96
C TYR A 142 6.58 9.13 -8.86
N ARG A 143 6.80 9.53 -10.10
CA ARG A 143 7.79 8.90 -10.97
C ARG A 143 9.13 9.59 -10.78
N VAL A 144 10.15 8.83 -10.39
CA VAL A 144 11.53 9.31 -10.32
C VAL A 144 12.27 8.88 -11.58
N ARG A 145 12.82 9.86 -12.29
CA ARG A 145 13.55 9.69 -13.55
C ARG A 145 15.03 9.46 -13.32
N ILE A 146 15.71 8.99 -14.36
CA ILE A 146 17.14 8.66 -14.32
C ILE A 146 18.02 9.86 -13.95
N ASN A 147 17.64 11.05 -14.38
CA ASN A 147 18.34 12.31 -14.09
C ASN A 147 18.05 12.87 -12.68
N GLY A 148 17.37 12.11 -11.82
CA GLY A 148 16.97 12.54 -10.48
C GLY A 148 15.78 13.49 -10.46
N SER A 149 15.19 13.88 -11.61
CA SER A 149 13.95 14.65 -11.59
C SER A 149 12.76 13.77 -11.24
N TYR A 150 11.69 14.36 -10.73
CA TYR A 150 10.45 13.64 -10.43
C TYR A 150 9.24 14.31 -11.07
N SER A 151 8.24 13.51 -11.43
CA SER A 151 6.94 13.96 -11.90
C SER A 151 5.82 13.30 -11.11
N LEU A 152 4.78 14.07 -10.80
CA LEU A 152 3.55 13.53 -10.22
C LEU A 152 2.69 12.97 -11.34
N GLU A 153 2.33 11.70 -11.23
CA GLU A 153 1.54 10.97 -12.22
C GLU A 153 0.35 10.28 -11.55
N VAL A 154 -0.56 9.75 -12.36
CA VAL A 154 -1.74 9.02 -11.91
C VAL A 154 -1.78 7.60 -12.47
N SER A 155 -2.26 6.65 -11.67
CA SER A 155 -2.41 5.24 -12.01
C SER A 155 -3.75 4.71 -11.51
N GLY A 156 -4.52 4.07 -12.39
CA GLY A 156 -5.68 3.25 -12.02
C GLY A 156 -5.30 1.80 -11.71
N LYS A 157 -4.12 1.57 -11.12
CA LYS A 157 -3.52 0.24 -10.86
C LYS A 157 -2.59 0.32 -9.66
N ASP A 158 -2.28 -0.84 -9.10
CA ASP A 158 -1.42 -1.03 -7.92
C ASP A 158 -2.05 -0.50 -6.63
N PHE A 159 -3.26 -1.00 -6.37
CA PHE A 159 -4.06 -0.65 -5.20
C PHE A 159 -4.66 -1.91 -4.55
N LEU A 160 -5.00 -1.80 -3.29
CA LEU A 160 -5.78 -2.77 -2.52
C LEU A 160 -7.19 -2.23 -2.34
N VAL A 161 -8.20 -2.92 -2.86
CA VAL A 161 -9.60 -2.72 -2.50
C VAL A 161 -9.94 -3.59 -1.30
N ILE A 162 -10.59 -3.02 -0.31
CA ILE A 162 -11.14 -3.76 0.82
C ILE A 162 -12.64 -3.52 0.84
N ALA A 163 -13.41 -4.59 0.80
CA ALA A 163 -14.86 -4.56 0.89
C ALA A 163 -15.32 -5.41 2.07
N TYR A 164 -16.34 -4.92 2.76
CA TYR A 164 -17.02 -5.66 3.81
C TYR A 164 -18.52 -5.58 3.56
N ASN A 165 -19.17 -6.74 3.53
CA ASN A 165 -20.61 -6.85 3.32
C ASN A 165 -21.32 -7.24 4.62
N PRO A 166 -21.67 -6.27 5.49
CA PRO A 166 -22.58 -6.52 6.60
C PRO A 166 -24.01 -6.67 6.07
N ARG A 167 -24.90 -7.24 6.89
CA ARG A 167 -26.35 -7.35 6.58
C ARG A 167 -27.03 -6.02 6.22
N GLY A 168 -26.41 -4.87 6.50
CA GLY A 168 -26.91 -3.52 6.20
C GLY A 168 -26.33 -2.84 4.94
N GLY A 169 -25.63 -3.59 4.08
CA GLY A 169 -25.13 -3.10 2.77
C GLY A 169 -23.62 -3.03 2.67
N GLU A 170 -23.10 -3.31 1.47
CA GLU A 170 -21.68 -3.35 1.14
C GLU A 170 -21.01 -1.98 1.34
N ARG A 171 -19.84 -1.99 1.98
CA ARG A 171 -18.96 -0.83 2.10
C ARG A 171 -17.57 -1.22 1.64
N TRP A 172 -16.93 -0.35 0.89
CA TRP A 172 -15.58 -0.59 0.41
C TRP A 172 -14.73 0.68 0.45
N THR A 173 -13.42 0.49 0.41
CA THR A 173 -12.39 1.53 0.32
C THR A 173 -11.21 1.00 -0.46
N ALA A 174 -10.31 1.89 -0.90
CA ALA A 174 -9.08 1.48 -1.57
C ALA A 174 -7.83 2.12 -0.94
N LEU A 175 -6.70 1.45 -1.06
CA LEU A 175 -5.39 1.92 -0.62
C LEU A 175 -4.38 1.77 -1.77
N PRO A 176 -3.62 2.82 -2.13
CA PRO A 176 -2.49 2.62 -3.03
C PRO A 176 -1.46 1.67 -2.38
N LEU A 177 -0.85 0.80 -3.17
CA LEU A 177 0.21 -0.10 -2.69
C LEU A 177 1.60 0.43 -2.99
N THR A 178 1.71 1.38 -3.93
CA THR A 178 2.92 2.16 -4.17
C THR A 178 2.56 3.61 -4.44
N TRP A 179 3.41 4.54 -4.01
CA TRP A 179 3.32 5.97 -4.32
C TRP A 179 4.63 6.53 -4.89
N ILE A 180 5.67 5.70 -5.03
CA ILE A 180 6.90 6.01 -5.75
C ILE A 180 7.12 4.91 -6.78
N ARG A 181 7.42 5.31 -8.02
CA ARG A 181 7.84 4.42 -9.11
C ARG A 181 9.17 4.92 -9.67
N LEU A 182 10.07 4.00 -9.92
CA LEU A 182 11.41 4.30 -10.40
C LEU A 182 11.51 3.94 -11.88
N ASP A 183 12.08 4.83 -12.70
CA ASP A 183 12.50 4.46 -14.06
C ASP A 183 13.71 3.51 -14.03
N HIS A 184 14.50 3.53 -12.94
CA HIS A 184 15.67 2.68 -12.78
C HIS A 184 15.89 2.29 -11.30
N MET A 185 16.02 0.98 -11.03
CA MET A 185 16.12 0.42 -9.68
C MET A 185 17.32 0.92 -8.87
N ASN A 186 18.44 1.29 -9.49
CA ASN A 186 19.61 1.81 -8.77
C ASN A 186 19.37 3.20 -8.13
N ILE A 187 18.28 3.89 -8.47
CA ILE A 187 17.98 5.23 -7.98
C ILE A 187 17.03 5.11 -6.80
N MET A 188 17.48 5.55 -5.62
CA MET A 188 16.63 5.56 -4.41
C MET A 188 15.97 4.19 -4.13
N LYS A 189 16.70 3.10 -4.41
CA LYS A 189 16.23 1.71 -4.24
C LYS A 189 15.65 1.50 -2.84
N ASP A 190 16.31 2.04 -1.82
CA ASP A 190 15.93 1.86 -0.42
C ASP A 190 14.58 2.51 -0.13
N ILE A 191 14.29 3.64 -0.79
CA ILE A 191 13.02 4.36 -0.66
C ILE A 191 11.89 3.62 -1.39
N TYR A 192 12.15 3.10 -2.59
CA TYR A 192 11.15 2.28 -3.28
C TYR A 192 10.84 1.01 -2.48
N VAL A 193 11.88 0.28 -2.09
CA VAL A 193 11.74 -0.95 -1.30
C VAL A 193 11.08 -0.68 0.05
N SER A 194 11.28 0.47 0.71
CA SER A 194 10.59 0.76 1.98
C SER A 194 9.09 1.04 1.79
N THR A 195 8.69 1.60 0.65
CA THR A 195 7.33 2.11 0.43
C THR A 195 6.36 1.09 -0.18
N VAL A 196 6.86 0.03 -0.84
CA VAL A 196 6.01 -1.02 -1.41
C VAL A 196 5.20 -1.72 -0.32
N GLY A 197 3.87 -1.60 -0.42
CA GLY A 197 2.90 -2.20 0.50
C GLY A 197 2.78 -1.51 1.86
N GLU A 198 3.47 -0.38 2.09
CA GLU A 198 3.57 0.23 3.43
C GLU A 198 2.19 0.56 4.05
N LEU A 199 1.21 1.02 3.25
CA LEU A 199 -0.14 1.27 3.78
C LEU A 199 -0.85 0.01 4.27
N ALA A 200 -0.66 -1.12 3.59
CA ALA A 200 -1.24 -2.38 4.05
C ALA A 200 -0.61 -2.80 5.39
N ALA A 201 0.71 -2.64 5.54
CA ALA A 201 1.40 -2.89 6.81
C ALA A 201 0.96 -1.92 7.91
N SER A 202 0.85 -0.62 7.63
CA SER A 202 0.38 0.36 8.62
C SER A 202 -1.07 0.11 9.04
N ALA A 203 -1.94 -0.31 8.11
CA ALA A 203 -3.30 -0.71 8.45
C ALA A 203 -3.30 -1.96 9.36
N ASP A 204 -2.46 -2.94 9.05
CA ASP A 204 -2.32 -4.17 9.85
C ASP A 204 -1.79 -3.88 11.26
N GLU A 205 -0.80 -3.00 11.39
CA GLU A 205 -0.27 -2.58 12.70
C GLU A 205 -1.34 -1.85 13.54
N ILE A 206 -2.07 -0.88 12.96
CA ILE A 206 -3.18 -0.23 13.68
C ILE A 206 -4.22 -1.27 14.11
N LEU A 207 -4.55 -2.23 13.24
CA LEU A 207 -5.49 -3.31 13.54
C LEU A 207 -5.00 -4.18 14.71
N LYS A 208 -3.71 -4.54 14.75
CA LYS A 208 -3.09 -5.26 15.88
C LYS A 208 -3.17 -4.46 17.18
N GLY A 209 -2.96 -3.14 17.12
CA GLY A 209 -3.10 -2.25 18.27
C GLY A 209 -4.51 -2.18 18.85
N MET A 210 -5.55 -2.42 18.03
CA MET A 210 -6.95 -2.50 18.47
C MET A 210 -7.35 -3.87 19.03
N ARG A 211 -6.45 -4.86 18.99
CA ARG A 211 -6.65 -6.18 19.58
C ARG A 211 -6.03 -6.23 20.98
N PRO A 212 -6.58 -7.03 21.90
CA PRO A 212 -5.96 -7.25 23.20
C PRO A 212 -4.53 -7.75 23.05
N HIS A 213 -3.57 -7.07 23.68
CA HIS A 213 -2.19 -7.51 23.63
C HIS A 213 -1.98 -8.72 24.56
N ARG A 214 -1.20 -9.72 24.13
CA ARG A 214 -0.97 -10.98 24.88
C ARG A 214 -0.45 -10.75 26.31
N ALA A 215 0.26 -9.64 26.55
CA ALA A 215 0.81 -9.30 27.86
C ALA A 215 -0.13 -8.47 28.74
N LEU A 216 -1.10 -7.75 28.15
CA LEU A 216 -1.88 -6.72 28.87
C LEU A 216 -3.37 -7.04 28.97
N ASN A 217 -3.88 -8.05 28.24
CA ASN A 217 -5.31 -8.37 28.10
C ASN A 217 -6.22 -7.20 27.67
N GLU A 218 -5.65 -6.03 27.39
CA GLU A 218 -6.31 -4.82 26.93
C GLU A 218 -5.71 -4.38 25.58
N PRO A 219 -6.49 -3.73 24.71
CA PRO A 219 -5.98 -3.16 23.47
C PRO A 219 -5.21 -1.86 23.73
N ALA A 220 -4.17 -1.61 22.94
CA ALA A 220 -3.39 -0.37 23.00
C ALA A 220 -4.18 0.82 22.43
N LEU A 221 -4.98 0.59 21.38
CA LEU A 221 -5.83 1.57 20.72
C LEU A 221 -7.30 1.28 20.95
N THR A 222 -8.07 2.31 21.32
CA THR A 222 -9.50 2.19 21.50
C THR A 222 -10.24 2.23 20.16
N ARG A 223 -11.44 1.63 20.15
CA ARG A 223 -12.34 1.61 18.99
C ARG A 223 -12.81 3.01 18.60
N SER A 224 -12.82 3.94 19.56
CA SER A 224 -13.22 5.33 19.39
C SER A 224 -12.37 6.05 18.34
N LEU A 225 -11.12 5.60 18.09
CA LEU A 225 -10.27 6.13 17.02
C LEU A 225 -10.98 6.10 15.66
N LEU A 226 -11.70 5.02 15.35
CA LEU A 226 -12.39 4.86 14.06
C LEU A 226 -13.58 5.79 13.91
N TYR A 227 -14.15 6.28 15.02
CA TYR A 227 -15.28 7.20 15.04
C TYR A 227 -14.81 8.65 15.05
N ASP A 228 -13.83 8.97 15.91
CA ASP A 228 -13.22 10.30 16.00
C ASP A 228 -12.65 10.78 14.65
N VAL A 229 -12.17 9.85 13.82
CA VAL A 229 -11.63 10.15 12.48
C VAL A 229 -12.74 10.52 11.50
N GLU A 230 -13.91 9.89 11.58
CA GLU A 230 -15.04 10.25 10.72
C GLU A 230 -15.58 11.63 11.11
N GLU A 231 -15.56 11.98 12.40
CA GLU A 231 -15.88 13.35 12.88
C GLU A 231 -14.89 14.40 12.36
N CYS A 232 -13.60 14.04 12.25
CA CYS A 232 -12.56 14.93 11.73
C CYS A 232 -12.43 14.93 10.21
N LYS A 233 -13.24 14.14 9.49
CA LYS A 233 -13.11 13.95 8.03
C LYS A 233 -13.18 15.26 7.26
N ASP A 234 -14.18 16.09 7.55
CA ASP A 234 -14.41 17.32 6.80
C ASP A 234 -13.31 18.35 7.04
N LEU A 235 -12.82 18.45 8.29
CA LEU A 235 -11.66 19.27 8.64
C LEU A 235 -10.44 18.84 7.83
N LEU A 236 -10.14 17.53 7.84
CA LEU A 236 -9.03 16.97 7.10
C LEU A 236 -9.18 17.27 5.60
N VAL A 237 -10.30 16.88 4.97
CA VAL A 237 -10.59 17.13 3.54
C VAL A 237 -10.43 18.61 3.18
N ASN A 238 -10.88 19.53 4.04
CA ASN A 238 -10.72 20.96 3.82
C ASN A 238 -9.26 21.42 3.91
N CYS A 239 -8.46 20.89 4.85
CA CYS A 239 -7.02 21.12 4.87
C CYS A 239 -6.35 20.67 3.56
N PHE A 240 -6.79 19.54 2.99
CA PHE A 240 -6.28 19.06 1.70
C PHE A 240 -6.68 19.94 0.51
N LYS A 241 -7.92 20.47 0.49
CA LYS A 241 -8.34 21.43 -0.54
C LYS A 241 -7.47 22.68 -0.52
N VAL A 242 -7.20 23.24 0.66
CA VAL A 242 -6.34 24.43 0.81
C VAL A 242 -4.90 24.15 0.37
N LEU A 243 -4.38 22.93 0.62
CA LEU A 243 -3.06 22.50 0.15
C LEU A 243 -2.94 22.47 -1.37
N LYS A 244 -4.00 22.04 -2.08
CA LYS A 244 -4.02 21.99 -3.54
C LYS A 244 -3.90 23.38 -4.17
N ASP A 245 -4.45 24.40 -3.50
CA ASP A 245 -4.59 25.75 -4.07
C ASP A 245 -3.43 26.70 -3.70
N ARG A 246 -2.58 26.37 -2.71
CA ARG A 246 -1.54 27.30 -2.19
C ARG A 246 -0.22 26.61 -1.83
N SER A 247 0.70 26.57 -2.80
CA SER A 247 2.04 25.96 -2.66
C SER A 247 2.89 26.55 -1.51
N GLU A 248 2.73 27.83 -1.17
CA GLU A 248 3.51 28.52 -0.13
C GLU A 248 3.11 28.14 1.31
N LYS A 249 1.85 27.76 1.56
CA LYS A 249 1.34 27.41 2.91
C LYS A 249 1.46 25.93 3.26
N THR A 250 2.00 25.14 2.33
CA THR A 250 2.15 23.69 2.42
C THR A 250 2.80 23.18 3.72
N PRO A 251 3.89 23.78 4.24
CA PRO A 251 4.54 23.28 5.46
C PRO A 251 3.64 23.39 6.70
N ILE A 252 2.94 24.52 6.85
CA ILE A 252 2.09 24.81 8.01
C ILE A 252 0.87 23.89 8.02
N ILE A 253 0.25 23.68 6.86
CA ILE A 253 -0.92 22.79 6.76
C ILE A 253 -0.50 21.33 6.94
N ALA A 254 0.65 20.94 6.41
CA ALA A 254 1.20 19.61 6.65
C ALA A 254 1.40 19.36 8.16
N GLU A 255 2.05 20.29 8.86
CA GLU A 255 2.24 20.23 10.30
C GLU A 255 0.91 20.18 11.07
N LEU A 256 -0.09 20.96 10.65
CA LEU A 256 -1.43 20.93 11.24
C LEU A 256 -2.08 19.54 11.08
N VAL A 257 -2.00 18.94 9.90
CA VAL A 257 -2.50 17.57 9.65
C VAL A 257 -1.76 16.57 10.54
N CYS A 258 -0.42 16.62 10.58
CA CYS A 258 0.40 15.77 11.46
C CYS A 258 -0.04 15.87 12.92
N ASN A 259 -0.18 17.10 13.43
CA ASN A 259 -0.53 17.37 14.81
C ASN A 259 -1.97 16.93 15.13
N THR A 260 -2.88 17.06 14.17
CA THR A 260 -4.27 16.60 14.30
C THR A 260 -4.31 15.07 14.43
N PHE A 261 -3.61 14.36 13.55
CA PHE A 261 -3.51 12.89 13.64
C PHE A 261 -2.81 12.45 14.92
N LYS A 262 -1.69 13.08 15.29
CA LYS A 262 -1.01 12.80 16.55
C LYS A 262 -1.96 12.92 17.75
N ARG A 263 -2.72 14.01 17.83
CA ARG A 263 -3.69 14.22 18.92
C ARG A 263 -4.83 13.19 18.88
N LEU A 264 -5.32 12.80 17.71
CA LEU A 264 -6.34 11.75 17.57
C LEU A 264 -5.84 10.41 18.11
N PHE A 265 -4.62 10.01 17.76
CA PHE A 265 -4.01 8.78 18.27
C PHE A 265 -3.74 8.87 19.78
N GLU A 266 -3.20 9.99 20.27
CA GLU A 266 -2.96 10.20 21.70
C GLU A 266 -4.24 10.16 22.54
N ARG A 267 -5.34 10.73 22.04
CA ARG A 267 -6.65 10.69 22.69
C ARG A 267 -7.22 9.27 22.78
N ASN A 268 -6.94 8.44 21.78
CA ASN A 268 -7.47 7.08 21.68
C ASN A 268 -6.51 5.99 22.17
N TYR A 269 -5.39 6.39 22.77
CA TYR A 269 -4.45 5.46 23.39
C TYR A 269 -4.93 5.06 24.79
N SER A 270 -4.94 3.77 25.10
CA SER A 270 -5.37 3.30 26.43
C SER A 270 -4.38 3.75 27.51
N LYS A 271 -4.85 4.55 28.48
CA LYS A 271 -4.04 5.08 29.60
C LYS A 271 -3.37 3.99 30.46
N LYS A 272 -3.91 2.78 30.49
CA LYS A 272 -3.33 1.65 31.24
C LYS A 272 -2.22 0.91 30.49
N SER A 273 -2.25 0.95 29.16
CA SER A 273 -1.26 0.33 28.25
C SER A 273 -0.15 1.31 27.87
N TYR A 274 0.18 2.27 28.74
CA TYR A 274 1.10 3.39 28.48
C TYR A 274 2.57 2.93 28.40
N ASP A 275 2.85 1.96 27.53
CA ASP A 275 4.19 1.67 27.05
C ASP A 275 4.55 2.72 26.00
N GLU A 276 5.47 3.60 26.37
CA GLU A 276 6.02 4.64 25.51
C GLU A 276 6.69 4.04 24.27
N HIS A 277 7.16 2.79 24.32
CA HIS A 277 7.69 2.07 23.17
C HIS A 277 6.61 1.76 22.13
N LEU A 278 5.46 1.20 22.55
CA LEU A 278 4.33 0.93 21.67
C LEU A 278 3.74 2.22 21.11
N LYS A 279 3.60 3.27 21.93
CA LYS A 279 3.20 4.60 21.46
C LYS A 279 4.14 5.08 20.36
N ASN A 280 5.45 4.94 20.55
CA ASN A 280 6.45 5.32 19.55
C ASN A 280 6.41 4.45 18.30
N ILE A 281 6.06 3.16 18.39
CA ILE A 281 5.86 2.30 17.21
C ILE A 281 4.67 2.77 16.40
N TYR A 282 3.49 2.94 17.01
CA TYR A 282 2.30 3.39 16.29
C TYR A 282 2.45 4.82 15.76
N MET A 283 3.06 5.70 16.55
CA MET A 283 3.42 7.05 16.12
C MET A 283 4.52 7.06 15.07
N ARG A 284 5.33 6.01 14.93
CA ARG A 284 6.26 5.83 13.80
C ARG A 284 5.61 5.17 12.60
N SER A 285 4.60 4.31 12.74
CA SER A 285 3.88 3.73 11.59
C SER A 285 2.92 4.74 10.97
N VAL A 286 2.30 5.58 11.79
CA VAL A 286 1.52 6.75 11.34
C VAL A 286 2.48 7.90 11.01
N GLY A 287 3.54 8.03 11.79
CA GLY A 287 4.62 8.98 11.54
C GLY A 287 5.36 8.69 10.26
N SER A 288 5.66 7.46 9.85
CA SER A 288 6.38 7.19 8.60
C SER A 288 5.55 7.56 7.38
N LEU A 289 4.23 7.36 7.48
CA LEU A 289 3.23 7.78 6.49
C LEU A 289 3.10 9.31 6.35
N ILE A 290 3.51 10.08 7.36
CA ILE A 290 3.27 11.53 7.45
C ILE A 290 4.60 12.33 7.56
N VAL A 291 5.65 11.76 8.16
CA VAL A 291 6.87 12.34 8.76
C VAL A 291 7.90 11.23 9.12
N ASP A 292 8.65 10.66 8.17
CA ASP A 292 9.96 10.08 8.54
C ASP A 292 11.10 11.03 8.18
N SER A 293 11.50 11.81 9.19
CA SER A 293 12.60 12.77 9.15
C SER A 293 13.98 12.09 9.21
N LYS A 294 14.07 10.80 9.53
CA LYS A 294 15.36 10.12 9.77
C LYS A 294 16.06 9.59 8.53
N LEU A 295 15.35 9.36 7.43
CA LEU A 295 15.95 9.04 6.12
C LEU A 295 16.56 10.27 5.42
N ALA A 296 16.25 11.48 5.89
CA ALA A 296 16.78 12.73 5.35
C ALA A 296 18.29 12.92 5.55
N HIS A 297 18.89 12.20 6.50
CA HIS A 297 20.30 12.37 6.87
C HIS A 297 21.24 11.31 6.30
N LYS A 298 20.71 10.23 5.69
CA LYS A 298 21.54 9.10 5.22
C LYS A 298 21.68 9.00 3.70
N VAL A 299 20.91 9.77 2.94
CA VAL A 299 21.05 9.87 1.48
C VAL A 299 21.62 11.24 1.21
N GLU A 300 22.87 11.30 0.72
CA GLU A 300 23.45 12.56 0.27
C GLU A 300 22.45 13.24 -0.67
N PRO A 301 22.20 14.55 -0.47
CA PRO A 301 21.16 15.25 -1.19
C PRO A 301 21.55 15.30 -2.67
N CYS A 302 20.88 14.49 -3.50
CA CYS A 302 20.64 14.92 -4.87
C CYS A 302 19.87 16.24 -4.76
N GLU A 303 20.50 17.33 -5.19
CA GLU A 303 19.94 18.68 -5.15
C GLU A 303 18.49 18.65 -5.67
N GLY A 304 17.53 18.95 -4.80
CA GLY A 304 16.11 19.08 -5.15
C GLY A 304 15.13 18.04 -4.58
N LEU A 305 15.57 16.97 -3.92
CA LEU A 305 14.66 15.89 -3.45
C LEU A 305 14.42 15.66 -1.95
N PRO A 306 15.14 16.25 -0.97
CA PRO A 306 14.80 16.08 0.44
C PRO A 306 13.88 17.20 0.93
N GLY A 307 12.58 17.05 0.68
CA GLY A 307 11.55 17.91 1.27
C GLY A 307 10.21 17.94 0.51
N VAL A 308 10.24 17.65 -0.80
CA VAL A 308 9.07 17.79 -1.67
C VAL A 308 8.23 16.52 -1.75
N LEU A 309 8.85 15.32 -1.74
CA LEU A 309 8.14 14.03 -1.67
C LEU A 309 7.30 13.84 -0.39
N ARG A 310 7.55 14.64 0.64
CA ARG A 310 6.94 14.49 1.99
C ARG A 310 5.66 15.31 2.16
N LYS A 311 5.47 16.34 1.33
CA LYS A 311 4.40 17.33 1.48
C LYS A 311 3.18 17.02 0.62
N ASP A 312 3.36 16.29 -0.48
CA ASP A 312 2.23 15.91 -1.34
C ASP A 312 1.70 14.50 -1.08
N LEU A 313 2.27 13.68 -0.18
CA LEU A 313 1.57 12.51 0.41
C LEU A 313 0.22 12.91 1.01
N ILE A 314 0.18 14.13 1.51
CA ILE A 314 -1.03 14.80 1.96
C ILE A 314 -1.91 15.10 0.71
N GLY A 315 -1.38 15.64 -0.37
CA GLY A 315 -2.07 15.80 -1.67
C GLY A 315 -2.34 14.52 -2.50
N LEU A 316 -1.89 13.34 -2.05
CA LEU A 316 -2.16 12.04 -2.66
C LEU A 316 -3.48 11.54 -2.07
N GLY A 317 -4.44 11.30 -2.95
CA GLY A 317 -5.71 10.73 -2.57
C GLY A 317 -6.30 9.96 -3.74
N LEU A 318 -7.35 9.21 -3.44
CA LEU A 318 -8.16 8.58 -4.47
C LEU A 318 -8.97 9.67 -5.16
N ILE A 319 -8.82 9.80 -6.47
CA ILE A 319 -9.66 10.66 -7.30
C ILE A 319 -10.84 9.81 -7.79
N GLY A 320 -12.07 10.18 -7.43
CA GLY A 320 -13.30 9.56 -7.94
C GLY A 320 -13.73 10.08 -9.32
N GLU A 321 -14.77 9.46 -9.90
CA GLU A 321 -15.27 9.67 -11.30
C GLU A 321 -15.44 11.13 -11.71
N ASP A 322 -15.86 12.02 -10.80
CA ASP A 322 -15.84 13.46 -11.05
C ASP A 322 -14.41 13.96 -10.89
N LYS A 323 -13.66 13.93 -12.00
CA LYS A 323 -12.26 14.36 -12.19
C LYS A 323 -11.91 15.77 -11.63
N GLU A 324 -12.86 16.47 -11.03
CA GLU A 324 -12.68 17.77 -10.39
C GLU A 324 -12.97 17.87 -8.88
N ARG A 325 -13.63 16.93 -8.16
CA ARG A 325 -14.25 17.34 -6.87
C ARG A 325 -13.92 16.66 -5.55
N GLU A 326 -13.53 15.39 -5.46
CA GLU A 326 -13.22 14.82 -4.13
C GLU A 326 -11.97 13.93 -4.15
N THR A 327 -10.88 14.47 -3.59
CA THR A 327 -9.69 13.67 -3.29
C THR A 327 -9.89 13.13 -1.89
N THR A 328 -10.14 11.82 -1.73
CA THR A 328 -10.18 11.24 -0.39
C THR A 328 -8.75 11.09 0.11
N PRO A 329 -8.39 11.70 1.25
CA PRO A 329 -7.04 11.60 1.80
C PRO A 329 -6.67 10.16 2.12
N ILE A 330 -5.45 9.76 1.78
CA ILE A 330 -4.95 8.39 2.02
C ILE A 330 -5.14 7.96 3.48
N LEU A 331 -4.91 8.85 4.44
CA LEU A 331 -5.06 8.54 5.87
C LEU A 331 -6.51 8.20 6.26
N ILE A 332 -7.49 8.84 5.63
CA ILE A 332 -8.91 8.52 5.84
C ILE A 332 -9.22 7.16 5.23
N SER A 333 -8.73 6.90 4.01
CA SER A 333 -8.87 5.58 3.38
C SER A 333 -8.22 4.47 4.20
N LEU A 334 -7.05 4.73 4.81
CA LEU A 334 -6.33 3.82 5.70
C LEU A 334 -7.18 3.43 6.91
N LEU A 335 -7.77 4.40 7.59
CA LEU A 335 -8.56 4.14 8.79
C LEU A 335 -9.92 3.53 8.46
N ARG A 336 -10.50 3.86 7.30
CA ARG A 336 -11.65 3.14 6.74
C ARG A 336 -11.31 1.69 6.44
N ALA A 337 -10.13 1.41 5.88
CA ALA A 337 -9.65 0.06 5.63
C ALA A 337 -9.56 -0.74 6.95
N VAL A 338 -8.93 -0.17 7.98
CA VAL A 338 -8.89 -0.76 9.33
C VAL A 338 -10.29 -1.03 9.85
N ARG A 339 -11.23 -0.08 9.69
CA ARG A 339 -12.62 -0.25 10.13
C ARG A 339 -13.34 -1.41 9.45
N LEU A 340 -13.17 -1.59 8.14
CA LEU A 340 -13.81 -2.68 7.39
C LEU A 340 -13.26 -4.04 7.82
N VAL A 341 -11.92 -4.16 7.93
CA VAL A 341 -11.28 -5.40 8.38
C VAL A 341 -11.67 -5.72 9.82
N TYR A 342 -11.62 -4.74 10.72
CA TYR A 342 -12.02 -4.91 12.11
C TYR A 342 -13.51 -5.26 12.26
N GLY A 343 -14.36 -4.76 11.38
CA GLY A 343 -15.78 -5.13 11.29
C GLY A 343 -15.98 -6.60 10.94
N GLY A 344 -15.15 -7.16 10.06
CA GLY A 344 -15.18 -8.57 9.67
C GLY A 344 -14.66 -9.55 10.72
N MET A 345 -13.95 -9.06 11.73
CA MET A 345 -13.44 -9.87 12.84
C MET A 345 -14.48 -10.10 13.95
N ARG A 346 -15.65 -9.47 13.86
CA ARG A 346 -16.76 -9.63 14.80
C ARG A 346 -17.95 -10.26 14.10
#